data_AF-A0A9D9H025-F1
#
_entry.id   AF-A0A9D9H025-F1
#
_cell.length_a   1.000
_cell.length_b   1.000
_cell.length_c   1.000
_cell.angle_alpha   90.00
_cell.angle_beta   90.00
_cell.angle_gamma   90.00
#
_symmetry.space_group_name_H-M   'P 1'
#
loop_
_entity.id
_entity.type
_entity.pdbx_description
1 polymer ?
#
loop_
_entity_poly.entity_id
_entity_poly.type
_entity_poly.pdbx_seq_one_letter_code
_entity_poly.pdbx_strand_id
1 'polypeptide(L)'
;MFKEEIYLNLSEHVYSGTYTIVEGYQQLIIPFFTDENGYFIKGNFACAAYRNGNKVIISFRGTDDPADLLISDRRILEGKIPDKELKYAETFYAGVQEYFKDEDVEIEFTGHSLGGAIAQLMGGLHGNKTVTFNAPGMLTMMDQIGCSTTAEYENITNYAVLNDYVGNFRAHAGDTYYIPPIPIEDEPLYDTHNGIFAYTEATHGEIFSKIPATA
;
A
#
# COMPACT_ATOMS: atom_id res chain seq x y z
N MET A 1 4.43 -5.27 18.89
CA MET A 1 5.21 -5.10 17.63
C MET A 1 4.52 -5.99 16.63
N PHE A 2 3.70 -5.44 15.73
CA PHE A 2 2.92 -6.28 14.83
C PHE A 2 3.83 -6.80 13.70
N LYS A 3 3.53 -8.01 13.20
CA LYS A 3 4.42 -8.82 12.35
C LYS A 3 4.87 -8.13 11.05
N GLU A 4 4.18 -7.07 10.66
CA GLU A 4 4.29 -6.41 9.35
C GLU A 4 4.69 -4.92 9.47
N GLU A 5 5.31 -4.53 10.59
CA GLU A 5 5.75 -3.16 10.88
C GLU A 5 6.69 -2.58 9.81
N ILE A 6 7.57 -3.40 9.22
CA ILE A 6 8.44 -2.94 8.12
C ILE A 6 7.65 -2.41 6.93
N TYR A 7 6.50 -3.02 6.60
CA TYR A 7 5.65 -2.54 5.50
C TYR A 7 5.01 -1.20 5.86
N LEU A 8 4.60 -1.01 7.12
CA LEU A 8 4.05 0.26 7.60
C LEU A 8 5.10 1.36 7.49
N ASN A 9 6.30 1.11 8.00
CA ASN A 9 7.39 2.08 8.00
C ASN A 9 7.79 2.45 6.55
N LEU A 10 7.86 1.49 5.64
CA LEU A 10 8.13 1.76 4.22
C LEU A 10 6.97 2.48 3.50
N SER A 11 5.73 2.24 3.92
CA SER A 11 4.54 2.95 3.39
C SER A 11 4.44 4.40 3.87
N GLU A 12 5.04 4.73 5.01
CA GLU A 12 5.21 6.11 5.49
C GLU A 12 6.38 6.79 4.78
N HIS A 13 7.54 6.13 4.73
CA HIS A 13 8.78 6.75 4.25
C HIS A 13 8.75 7.17 2.79
N VAL A 14 7.93 6.50 1.96
CA VAL A 14 7.77 6.85 0.53
C VAL A 14 7.20 8.26 0.32
N TYR A 15 6.60 8.88 1.35
CA TYR A 15 6.17 10.28 1.31
C TYR A 15 7.31 11.29 1.45
N SER A 16 8.46 10.89 2.02
CA SER A 16 9.56 11.81 2.30
C SER A 16 10.24 12.36 1.04
N GLY A 17 10.24 11.59 -0.06
CA GLY A 17 10.97 11.95 -1.28
C GLY A 17 12.50 11.95 -1.13
N THR A 18 13.01 11.41 -0.02
CA THR A 18 14.45 11.33 0.27
C THR A 18 14.91 9.88 0.32
N TYR A 19 16.16 9.63 -0.07
CA TYR A 19 16.76 8.31 0.06
C TYR A 19 16.81 7.89 1.53
N THR A 20 16.41 6.65 1.81
CA THR A 20 16.42 6.13 3.18
C THR A 20 16.91 4.68 3.28
N ILE A 21 17.30 4.30 4.50
CA ILE A 21 17.50 2.92 4.93
C ILE A 21 16.60 2.71 6.15
N VAL A 22 15.65 1.79 6.03
CA VAL A 22 14.66 1.51 7.09
C VAL A 22 14.86 0.08 7.55
N GLU A 23 15.28 -0.13 8.80
CA GLU A 23 15.45 -1.47 9.39
C GLU A 23 16.27 -2.46 8.54
N GLY A 24 17.32 -1.96 7.88
CA GLY A 24 18.19 -2.75 7.00
C GLY A 24 17.68 -2.92 5.57
N TYR A 25 16.48 -2.46 5.25
CA TYR A 25 16.02 -2.30 3.87
C TYR A 25 16.61 -1.04 3.26
N GLN A 26 17.47 -1.22 2.25
CA GLN A 26 18.11 -0.15 1.52
C GLN A 26 17.25 0.26 0.33
N GLN A 27 16.93 1.55 0.18
CA GLN A 27 16.25 2.04 -1.01
C GLN A 27 17.12 1.83 -2.27
N LEU A 28 16.50 1.39 -3.35
CA LEU A 28 17.17 1.08 -4.60
C LEU A 28 17.21 2.31 -5.50
N ILE A 29 18.42 2.63 -5.97
CA ILE A 29 18.62 3.56 -7.09
C ILE A 29 18.85 2.69 -8.33
N ILE A 30 17.86 2.64 -9.21
CA ILE A 30 17.91 1.88 -10.46
C ILE A 30 18.38 2.83 -11.57
N PRO A 31 19.61 2.64 -12.11
CA PRO A 31 20.18 3.56 -13.09
C PRO A 31 19.25 3.82 -14.27
N PHE A 32 19.08 5.09 -14.62
CA PHE A 32 18.23 5.56 -15.73
C PHE A 32 16.72 5.27 -15.58
N PHE A 33 16.29 4.79 -14.41
CA PHE A 33 14.90 4.43 -14.15
C PHE A 33 14.31 5.18 -12.95
N THR A 34 15.05 5.27 -11.85
CA THR A 34 14.70 6.12 -10.70
C THR A 34 15.48 7.44 -10.72
N ASP A 35 15.04 8.40 -9.93
CA ASP A 35 15.82 9.59 -9.60
C ASP A 35 17.02 9.27 -8.68
N GLU A 36 17.77 10.32 -8.30
CA GLU A 36 18.95 10.22 -7.43
C GLU A 36 18.63 9.75 -6.00
N ASN A 37 17.36 9.84 -5.59
CA ASN A 37 16.89 9.37 -4.30
C ASN A 37 16.26 7.98 -4.37
N GLY A 38 16.17 7.37 -5.55
CA GLY A 38 15.60 6.03 -5.73
C GLY A 38 14.08 6.02 -5.90
N TYR A 39 13.47 7.14 -6.33
CA TYR A 39 12.05 7.23 -6.60
C TYR A 39 11.76 7.14 -8.10
N PHE A 40 10.67 6.45 -8.44
CA PHE A 40 10.07 6.51 -9.77
C PHE A 40 8.84 7.41 -9.73
N ILE A 41 8.91 8.54 -10.46
CA ILE A 41 7.91 9.61 -10.39
C ILE A 41 7.28 9.85 -11.76
N LYS A 42 5.93 9.87 -11.80
CA LYS A 42 5.13 10.18 -12.99
C LYS A 42 3.94 11.08 -12.62
N GLY A 43 4.13 12.39 -12.71
CA GLY A 43 3.14 13.35 -12.25
C GLY A 43 2.98 13.25 -10.73
N ASN A 44 1.76 12.98 -10.25
CA ASN A 44 1.49 12.80 -8.82
C ASN A 44 1.75 11.36 -8.32
N PHE A 45 2.04 10.43 -9.22
CA PHE A 45 2.42 9.07 -8.84
C PHE A 45 3.89 9.02 -8.44
N ALA A 46 4.18 8.39 -7.29
CA ALA A 46 5.53 8.09 -6.84
C ALA A 46 5.58 6.71 -6.17
N CYS A 47 6.67 5.99 -6.39
CA CYS A 47 6.97 4.75 -5.68
C CYS A 47 8.49 4.56 -5.52
N ALA A 48 8.86 3.68 -4.60
CA ALA A 48 10.25 3.31 -4.33
C ALA A 48 10.35 1.81 -4.07
N ALA A 49 11.49 1.21 -4.41
CA ALA A 49 11.80 -0.17 -4.09
C ALA A 49 12.89 -0.22 -3.01
N TYR A 50 12.75 -1.12 -2.04
CA TYR A 50 13.68 -1.28 -0.94
C TYR A 50 14.14 -2.73 -0.85
N ARG A 51 15.44 -2.96 -0.71
CA ARG A 51 16.04 -4.30 -0.71
C ARG A 51 16.67 -4.65 0.64
N ASN A 52 16.41 -5.87 1.10
CA ASN A 52 17.14 -6.52 2.18
C ASN A 52 17.39 -7.99 1.81
N GLY A 53 18.64 -8.34 1.52
CA GLY A 53 19.00 -9.68 1.04
C GLY A 53 18.33 -10.02 -0.30
N ASN A 54 17.55 -11.10 -0.31
CA ASN A 54 16.75 -11.53 -1.46
C ASN A 54 15.33 -10.93 -1.48
N LYS A 55 14.96 -10.09 -0.51
CA LYS A 55 13.63 -9.47 -0.46
C LYS A 55 13.67 -8.07 -1.01
N VAL A 56 12.68 -7.74 -1.84
CA VAL A 56 12.46 -6.40 -2.39
C VAL A 56 11.02 -5.99 -2.11
N ILE A 57 10.82 -4.91 -1.35
CA ILE A 57 9.49 -4.35 -1.11
C ILE A 57 9.33 -3.11 -1.96
N ILE A 58 8.30 -3.09 -2.81
CA ILE A 58 7.90 -1.88 -3.54
C ILE A 58 6.82 -1.17 -2.72
N SER A 59 7.11 0.07 -2.34
CA SER A 59 6.15 0.94 -1.64
C SER A 59 5.57 1.94 -2.63
N PHE A 60 4.24 1.99 -2.72
CA PHE A 60 3.50 2.97 -3.51
C PHE A 60 3.02 4.10 -2.60
N ARG A 61 3.31 5.35 -2.98
CA ARG A 61 2.84 6.53 -2.26
C ARG A 61 1.36 6.76 -2.54
N GLY A 62 0.61 7.15 -1.51
CA GLY A 62 -0.75 7.64 -1.67
C GLY A 62 -0.80 9.12 -2.10
N THR A 63 -1.97 9.75 -1.95
CA THR A 63 -2.10 11.20 -2.11
C THR A 63 -1.60 11.93 -0.86
N ASP A 64 -1.15 13.17 -1.03
CA ASP A 64 -0.72 14.02 0.10
C ASP A 64 -1.88 14.49 0.96
N ASP A 65 -3.09 14.51 0.39
CA ASP A 65 -4.31 14.84 1.07
C ASP A 65 -5.27 13.63 1.08
N PRO A 66 -5.60 13.04 2.23
CA PRO A 66 -6.63 12.00 2.32
C PRO A 66 -8.04 12.52 2.04
N ALA A 67 -8.31 13.83 2.18
CA ALA A 67 -9.56 14.43 1.74
C ALA A 67 -9.70 14.36 0.21
N ASP A 68 -8.59 14.44 -0.52
CA ASP A 68 -8.62 14.25 -1.97
C ASP A 68 -9.07 12.83 -2.33
N LEU A 69 -8.76 11.82 -1.53
CA LEU A 69 -9.26 10.46 -1.79
C LEU A 69 -10.76 10.30 -1.54
N LEU A 70 -11.30 11.03 -0.55
CA LEU A 70 -12.71 10.95 -0.18
C LEU A 70 -13.62 11.83 -1.01
N ILE A 71 -13.10 12.93 -1.57
CA ILE A 71 -13.90 13.95 -2.22
C ILE A 71 -13.48 14.13 -3.69
N SER A 72 -12.19 13.96 -4.01
CA SER A 72 -11.60 14.30 -5.33
C SER A 72 -11.30 13.08 -6.22
N ASP A 73 -10.97 11.90 -5.67
CA ASP A 73 -10.79 10.64 -6.41
C ASP A 73 -12.14 10.00 -6.73
N ARG A 74 -12.92 10.78 -7.49
CA ARG A 74 -14.22 10.43 -8.06
C ARG A 74 -14.22 9.06 -8.73
N ARG A 75 -13.06 8.60 -9.23
CA ARG A 75 -12.92 7.29 -9.85
C ARG A 75 -13.21 6.15 -8.87
N ILE A 76 -12.57 6.12 -7.71
CA ILE A 76 -12.77 5.06 -6.71
C ILE A 76 -14.20 5.12 -6.17
N LEU A 77 -14.73 6.34 -5.97
CA LEU A 77 -16.13 6.58 -5.64
C LEU A 77 -17.10 6.02 -6.70
N GLU A 78 -16.84 6.25 -7.98
CA GLU A 78 -17.58 5.70 -9.13
C GLU A 78 -17.34 4.20 -9.34
N GLY A 79 -16.51 3.55 -8.53
CA GLY A 79 -16.17 2.14 -8.67
C GLY A 79 -15.25 1.87 -9.85
N LYS A 80 -14.30 2.76 -10.12
CA LYS A 80 -13.26 2.61 -11.13
C LYS A 80 -11.89 2.57 -10.48
N ILE A 81 -11.00 1.77 -11.04
CA ILE A 81 -9.59 1.74 -10.63
C ILE A 81 -8.84 3.04 -11.01
N PRO A 82 -7.73 3.35 -10.32
CA PRO A 82 -6.74 4.33 -10.76
C PRO A 82 -5.86 3.71 -11.89
N ASP A 83 -6.45 3.58 -13.08
CA ASP A 83 -5.88 2.89 -14.24
C ASP A 83 -4.51 3.42 -14.67
N LYS A 84 -4.33 4.73 -14.62
CA LYS A 84 -3.08 5.39 -15.01
C LYS A 84 -1.97 5.09 -14.01
N GLU A 85 -2.25 5.22 -12.72
CA GLU A 85 -1.32 4.96 -11.63
C GLU A 85 -0.97 3.47 -11.54
N LEU A 86 -1.95 2.58 -11.76
CA LEU A 86 -1.72 1.14 -11.85
C LEU A 86 -0.74 0.80 -12.98
N LYS A 87 -0.92 1.40 -14.17
CA LYS A 87 0.01 1.19 -15.29
C LYS A 87 1.43 1.68 -15.00
N TYR A 88 1.56 2.75 -14.20
CA TYR A 88 2.87 3.21 -13.72
C TYR A 88 3.48 2.24 -12.71
N ALA A 89 2.66 1.66 -11.82
CA ALA A 89 3.09 0.62 -10.90
C ALA A 89 3.56 -0.65 -11.64
N GLU A 90 2.83 -1.12 -12.65
CA GLU A 90 3.24 -2.25 -13.50
C GLU A 90 4.55 -1.95 -14.24
N THR A 91 4.70 -0.72 -14.75
CA THR A 91 5.95 -0.29 -15.42
C THR A 91 7.11 -0.34 -14.44
N PHE A 92 6.93 0.17 -13.22
CA PHE A 92 7.97 0.15 -12.19
C PHE A 92 8.32 -1.28 -11.76
N TYR A 93 7.31 -2.12 -11.53
CA TYR A 93 7.49 -3.53 -11.19
C TYR A 93 8.30 -4.27 -12.25
N ALA A 94 7.95 -4.12 -13.54
CA ALA A 94 8.71 -4.72 -14.64
C ALA A 94 10.17 -4.21 -14.69
N GLY A 95 10.39 -2.92 -14.38
CA GLY A 95 11.74 -2.36 -14.29
C GLY A 95 12.56 -2.94 -13.12
N VAL A 96 11.93 -3.18 -11.97
CA VAL A 96 12.56 -3.85 -10.82
C VAL A 96 12.87 -5.31 -11.16
N GLN A 97 11.96 -6.01 -11.83
CA GLN A 97 12.21 -7.38 -12.31
C GLN A 97 13.38 -7.45 -13.29
N GLU A 98 13.45 -6.54 -14.27
CA GLU A 98 14.56 -6.48 -15.22
C GLU A 98 15.89 -6.15 -14.52
N TYR A 99 15.88 -5.26 -13.53
CA TYR A 99 17.06 -4.91 -12.75
C TYR A 99 17.63 -6.12 -12.00
N PHE A 100 16.77 -7.02 -11.53
CA PHE A 100 17.15 -8.25 -10.82
C PHE A 100 17.04 -9.53 -11.66
N LYS A 101 17.03 -9.45 -13.00
CA LYS A 101 16.80 -10.63 -13.86
C LYS A 101 17.79 -11.79 -13.66
N ASP A 102 18.99 -11.49 -13.15
CA ASP A 102 20.06 -12.45 -12.90
C ASP A 102 20.17 -12.83 -11.40
N GLU A 103 19.22 -12.39 -10.58
CA GLU A 103 19.16 -12.63 -9.13
C GLU A 103 17.83 -13.28 -8.73
N ASP A 104 17.86 -14.20 -7.77
CA ASP A 104 16.65 -14.77 -7.18
C ASP A 104 16.14 -13.83 -6.08
N VAL A 105 15.19 -12.96 -6.44
CA VAL A 105 14.57 -12.00 -5.51
C VAL A 105 13.06 -12.22 -5.38
N GLU A 106 12.58 -12.15 -4.14
CA GLU A 106 11.16 -12.11 -3.81
C GLU A 106 10.71 -10.65 -3.77
N ILE A 107 9.85 -10.27 -4.72
CA ILE A 107 9.25 -8.93 -4.76
C ILE A 107 7.92 -8.95 -4.03
N GLU A 108 7.70 -8.00 -3.14
CA GLU A 108 6.52 -7.82 -2.32
C GLU A 108 6.01 -6.38 -2.46
N PHE A 109 4.75 -6.11 -2.14
CA PHE A 109 4.11 -4.81 -2.32
C PHE A 109 3.60 -4.22 -1.00
N THR A 110 3.69 -2.90 -0.89
CA THR A 110 3.03 -2.16 0.18
C THR A 110 2.59 -0.77 -0.24
N GLY A 111 1.72 -0.17 0.56
CA GLY A 111 1.29 1.19 0.39
C GLY A 111 0.25 1.58 1.43
N HIS A 112 0.16 2.88 1.65
CA HIS A 112 -0.84 3.51 2.48
C HIS A 112 -1.87 4.23 1.59
N SER A 113 -3.13 4.33 2.01
CA SER A 113 -4.11 5.16 1.33
C SER A 113 -4.32 4.76 -0.16
N LEU A 114 -4.26 5.69 -1.12
CA LEU A 114 -4.25 5.36 -2.56
C LEU A 114 -3.12 4.41 -2.96
N GLY A 115 -1.95 4.54 -2.34
CA GLY A 115 -0.81 3.64 -2.59
C GLY A 115 -1.13 2.21 -2.19
N GLY A 116 -1.89 2.03 -1.11
CA GLY A 116 -2.39 0.72 -0.69
C GLY A 116 -3.47 0.16 -1.63
N ALA A 117 -4.31 1.01 -2.22
CA ALA A 117 -5.25 0.58 -3.27
C ALA A 117 -4.51 0.04 -4.50
N ILE A 118 -3.46 0.74 -4.93
CA ILE A 118 -2.58 0.29 -6.03
C ILE A 118 -1.88 -1.02 -5.64
N ALA A 119 -1.40 -1.14 -4.41
CA ALA A 119 -0.76 -2.36 -3.90
C ALA A 119 -1.72 -3.57 -3.91
N GLN A 120 -2.99 -3.40 -3.51
CA GLN A 120 -4.01 -4.45 -3.61
C GLN A 120 -4.16 -4.93 -5.06
N LEU A 121 -4.30 -4.01 -6.02
CA LEU A 121 -4.46 -4.35 -7.45
C LEU A 121 -3.21 -5.07 -8.00
N MET A 122 -2.01 -4.59 -7.66
CA MET A 122 -0.74 -5.25 -8.04
C MET A 122 -0.62 -6.65 -7.43
N GLY A 123 -1.00 -6.81 -6.16
CA GLY A 123 -1.05 -8.11 -5.49
C GLY A 123 -2.03 -9.08 -6.16
N GLY A 124 -3.18 -8.58 -6.61
CA GLY A 124 -4.16 -9.38 -7.34
C GLY A 124 -3.69 -9.79 -8.74
N LEU A 125 -2.98 -8.91 -9.45
CA LEU A 125 -2.45 -9.16 -10.79
C LEU A 125 -1.30 -10.17 -10.81
N HIS A 126 -0.37 -10.05 -9.85
CA HIS A 126 0.90 -10.76 -9.91
C HIS A 126 1.04 -11.87 -8.86
N GLY A 127 0.15 -11.92 -7.86
CA GLY A 127 0.17 -12.93 -6.80
C GLY A 127 1.28 -12.73 -5.77
N ASN A 128 2.05 -11.63 -5.86
CA ASN A 128 3.08 -11.29 -4.89
C ASN A 128 2.45 -10.99 -3.52
N LYS A 129 3.22 -11.21 -2.44
CA LYS A 129 2.81 -10.81 -1.10
C LYS A 129 2.56 -9.30 -1.05
N THR A 130 1.43 -8.90 -0.49
CA THR A 130 1.01 -7.50 -0.38
C THR A 130 0.53 -7.19 1.03
N VAL A 131 1.01 -6.08 1.59
CA VAL A 131 0.54 -5.56 2.88
C VAL A 131 0.14 -4.10 2.73
N THR A 132 -1.09 -3.74 3.11
CA THR A 132 -1.60 -2.36 2.94
C THR A 132 -2.11 -1.75 4.24
N PHE A 133 -2.12 -0.42 4.30
CA PHE A 133 -2.48 0.34 5.49
C PHE A 133 -3.49 1.42 5.13
N ASN A 134 -4.62 1.44 5.84
CA ASN A 134 -5.69 2.44 5.69
C ASN A 134 -6.08 2.70 4.22
N ALA A 135 -6.04 1.66 3.39
CA ALA A 135 -6.33 1.73 1.97
C ALA A 135 -7.83 1.53 1.71
N PRO A 136 -8.44 2.18 0.71
CA PRO A 136 -9.77 1.80 0.27
C PRO A 136 -9.75 0.39 -0.34
N GLY A 137 -10.84 -0.35 -0.15
CA GLY A 137 -10.98 -1.73 -0.60
C GLY A 137 -11.18 -1.86 -2.11
N MET A 138 -10.38 -2.72 -2.76
CA MET A 138 -10.36 -2.88 -4.22
C MET A 138 -11.07 -4.13 -4.75
N LEU A 139 -11.61 -5.01 -3.90
CA LEU A 139 -12.15 -6.33 -4.31
C LEU A 139 -13.20 -6.22 -5.40
N THR A 140 -14.14 -5.29 -5.26
CA THR A 140 -15.27 -5.14 -6.19
C THR A 140 -14.86 -4.57 -7.56
N MET A 141 -13.58 -4.22 -7.75
CA MET A 141 -13.03 -3.62 -8.96
C MET A 141 -11.93 -4.50 -9.58
N MET A 142 -11.67 -5.68 -9.02
CA MET A 142 -10.68 -6.64 -9.53
C MET A 142 -11.01 -7.14 -10.94
N ASP A 143 -12.28 -7.20 -11.31
CA ASP A 143 -12.71 -7.58 -12.67
C ASP A 143 -12.22 -6.61 -13.75
N GLN A 144 -12.02 -5.33 -13.41
CA GLN A 144 -11.53 -4.31 -14.34
C GLN A 144 -10.07 -4.56 -14.77
N ILE A 145 -9.33 -5.33 -13.99
CA ILE A 145 -7.96 -5.77 -14.29
C ILE A 145 -7.90 -7.25 -14.70
N GLY A 146 -9.06 -7.88 -14.92
CA GLY A 146 -9.17 -9.29 -15.32
C GLY A 146 -9.05 -10.30 -14.18
N CYS A 147 -9.08 -9.86 -12.93
CA CYS A 147 -9.03 -10.73 -11.75
C CYS A 147 -10.43 -11.02 -11.19
N SER A 148 -10.56 -12.04 -10.36
CA SER A 148 -11.86 -12.45 -9.81
C SER A 148 -12.28 -11.58 -8.63
N THR A 149 -13.54 -11.13 -8.60
CA THR A 149 -14.11 -10.40 -7.46
C THR A 149 -14.57 -11.32 -6.31
N THR A 150 -14.41 -12.63 -6.45
CA THR A 150 -14.80 -13.66 -5.46
C THR A 150 -13.65 -14.59 -5.10
N ALA A 151 -12.43 -14.31 -5.56
CA ALA A 151 -11.27 -15.13 -5.22
C ALA A 151 -10.77 -14.82 -3.81
N GLU A 152 -10.22 -15.84 -3.17
CA GLU A 152 -9.48 -15.69 -1.91
C GLU A 152 -8.07 -15.21 -2.25
N TYR A 153 -7.83 -13.91 -2.04
CA TYR A 153 -6.51 -13.29 -2.23
C TYR A 153 -5.63 -13.49 -0.99
N GLU A 154 -5.22 -14.74 -0.73
CA GLU A 154 -4.44 -15.13 0.45
C GLU A 154 -3.08 -14.40 0.56
N ASN A 155 -2.56 -13.90 -0.56
CA ASN A 155 -1.32 -13.14 -0.63
C ASN A 155 -1.46 -11.68 -0.18
N ILE A 156 -2.69 -11.19 0.07
CA ILE A 156 -2.96 -9.80 0.41
C ILE A 156 -3.44 -9.69 1.86
N THR A 157 -2.79 -8.81 2.62
CA THR A 157 -3.17 -8.44 3.99
C THR A 157 -3.39 -6.94 4.08
N ASN A 158 -4.48 -6.52 4.71
CA ASN A 158 -4.86 -5.12 4.87
C ASN A 158 -4.98 -4.79 6.35
N TYR A 159 -4.49 -3.63 6.76
CA TYR A 159 -4.73 -3.06 8.08
C TYR A 159 -5.59 -1.82 7.94
N ALA A 160 -6.68 -1.76 8.70
CA ALA A 160 -7.56 -0.60 8.72
C ALA A 160 -7.83 -0.17 10.17
N VAL A 161 -7.61 1.10 10.46
CA VAL A 161 -8.05 1.71 11.71
C VAL A 161 -9.58 1.75 11.72
N LEU A 162 -10.21 1.29 12.80
CA LEU A 162 -11.67 1.10 12.84
C LEU A 162 -12.46 2.39 12.56
N ASN A 163 -11.94 3.54 12.99
CA ASN A 163 -12.54 4.85 12.75
C ASN A 163 -11.93 5.64 11.57
N ASP A 164 -11.08 5.02 10.74
CA ASP A 164 -10.64 5.61 9.47
C ASP A 164 -11.67 5.36 8.36
N TYR A 165 -12.23 6.43 7.81
CA TYR A 165 -13.23 6.31 6.75
C TYR A 165 -12.63 5.75 5.44
N VAL A 166 -11.39 6.09 5.09
CA VAL A 166 -10.76 5.64 3.83
C VAL A 166 -10.50 4.13 3.90
N GLY A 167 -9.84 3.68 4.97
CA GLY A 167 -9.51 2.29 5.23
C GLY A 167 -10.71 1.37 5.39
N ASN A 168 -11.90 1.93 5.66
CA ASN A 168 -13.17 1.19 5.73
C ASN A 168 -14.05 1.37 4.48
N PHE A 169 -13.58 2.08 3.46
CA PHE A 169 -14.34 2.31 2.24
C PHE A 169 -14.26 1.09 1.32
N ARG A 170 -15.40 0.43 1.09
CA ARG A 170 -15.57 -0.78 0.23
C ARG A 170 -14.85 -2.02 0.78
N ALA A 171 -15.09 -3.16 0.12
CA ALA A 171 -14.50 -4.44 0.48
C ALA A 171 -13.07 -4.58 -0.06
N HIS A 172 -12.15 -5.01 0.80
CA HIS A 172 -10.75 -5.25 0.47
C HIS A 172 -10.55 -6.60 -0.20
N ALA A 173 -9.54 -6.67 -1.06
CA ALA A 173 -9.02 -7.95 -1.51
C ALA A 173 -8.09 -8.53 -0.44
N GLY A 174 -8.31 -9.77 -0.03
CA GLY A 174 -7.50 -10.45 0.98
C GLY A 174 -8.02 -10.29 2.39
N ASP A 175 -7.17 -10.68 3.35
CA ASP A 175 -7.51 -10.59 4.78
C ASP A 175 -7.45 -9.13 5.26
N THR A 176 -8.39 -8.71 6.11
CA THR A 176 -8.41 -7.36 6.70
C THR A 176 -8.37 -7.45 8.22
N TYR A 177 -7.34 -6.83 8.81
CA TYR A 177 -7.13 -6.71 10.24
C TYR A 177 -7.55 -5.31 10.70
N TYR A 178 -8.44 -5.27 11.68
CA TYR A 178 -8.91 -4.00 12.25
C TYR A 178 -8.10 -3.61 13.46
N ILE A 179 -7.57 -2.40 13.39
CA ILE A 179 -6.82 -1.74 14.44
C ILE A 179 -7.79 -0.93 15.31
N PRO A 180 -7.62 -0.91 16.65
CA PRO A 180 -8.43 -0.09 17.55
C PRO A 180 -8.56 1.37 17.08
N PRO A 181 -9.68 2.04 17.39
CA PRO A 181 -9.87 3.44 17.04
C PRO A 181 -8.72 4.31 17.54
N ILE A 182 -8.25 5.21 16.68
CA ILE A 182 -7.23 6.21 17.04
C ILE A 182 -7.96 7.46 17.55
N PRO A 183 -7.49 8.09 18.66
CA PRO A 183 -8.06 9.34 19.14
C PRO A 183 -8.09 10.42 18.05
N ILE A 184 -9.17 11.20 18.04
CA ILE A 184 -9.32 12.37 17.17
C ILE A 184 -8.99 13.58 18.04
N GLU A 185 -8.00 14.37 17.62
CA GLU A 185 -7.57 15.58 18.32
C GLU A 185 -8.19 16.80 17.67
N ASP A 186 -8.01 16.97 16.35
CA ASP A 186 -8.42 18.18 15.63
C ASP A 186 -9.06 17.87 14.27
N GLU A 187 -8.49 16.96 13.47
CA GLU A 187 -8.89 16.70 12.10
C GLU A 187 -9.23 15.22 11.89
N PRO A 188 -10.49 14.81 12.07
CA PRO A 188 -10.89 13.39 12.13
C PRO A 188 -10.37 12.52 10.98
N LEU A 189 -10.36 13.07 9.76
CA LEU A 189 -9.89 12.38 8.58
C LEU A 189 -8.37 12.18 8.60
N TYR A 190 -7.60 13.20 8.95
CA TYR A 190 -6.14 13.10 8.98
C TYR A 190 -5.67 12.30 10.19
N ASP A 191 -6.27 12.55 11.36
CA ASP A 191 -5.90 11.93 12.64
C ASP A 191 -6.06 10.41 12.59
N THR A 192 -7.15 9.92 12.02
CA THR A 192 -7.42 8.47 11.95
C THR A 192 -6.70 7.81 10.78
N HIS A 193 -6.59 8.50 9.65
CA HIS A 193 -5.99 7.96 8.45
C HIS A 193 -4.46 7.89 8.53
N ASN A 194 -3.80 8.98 8.92
CA ASN A 194 -2.35 9.01 9.09
C ASN A 194 -1.91 8.54 10.49
N GLY A 195 -2.80 8.55 11.48
CA GLY A 195 -2.48 8.13 12.85
C GLY A 195 -2.00 6.68 12.96
N ILE A 196 -2.28 5.83 11.97
CA ILE A 196 -1.77 4.46 11.92
C ILE A 196 -0.24 4.39 11.98
N PHE A 197 0.48 5.41 11.50
CA PHE A 197 1.95 5.46 11.59
C PHE A 197 2.45 5.62 13.03
N ALA A 198 1.65 6.22 13.90
CA ALA A 198 1.95 6.36 15.32
C ALA A 198 1.35 5.22 16.18
N TYR A 199 0.67 4.25 15.56
CA TYR A 199 0.02 3.17 16.28
C TYR A 199 1.05 2.25 16.93
N THR A 200 0.81 1.94 18.21
CA THR A 200 1.46 0.84 18.89
C THR A 200 0.43 0.07 19.70
N GLU A 201 0.58 -1.25 19.79
CA GLU A 201 -0.32 -2.09 20.60
C GLU A 201 -0.27 -1.69 22.09
N ALA A 202 0.87 -1.17 22.55
CA ALA A 202 1.06 -0.68 23.91
C ALA A 202 0.20 0.56 24.20
N THR A 203 -0.02 1.43 23.21
CA THR A 203 -0.76 2.68 23.37
C THR A 203 -2.24 2.55 23.03
N HIS A 204 -2.60 1.67 22.09
CA HIS A 204 -3.95 1.62 21.52
C HIS A 204 -4.67 0.27 21.69
N GLY A 205 -4.00 -0.75 22.24
CA GLY A 205 -4.54 -2.11 22.41
C GLY A 205 -4.15 -3.04 21.26
N GLU A 206 -4.46 -4.34 21.38
CA GLU A 206 -4.13 -5.34 20.36
C GLU A 206 -5.09 -5.28 19.15
N ILE A 207 -4.63 -5.75 17.99
CA ILE A 207 -5.48 -5.99 16.82
C ILE A 207 -6.59 -6.97 17.22
N PHE A 208 -7.84 -6.56 17.09
CA PHE A 208 -8.96 -7.25 17.77
C PHE A 208 -9.92 -7.95 16.82
N SER A 209 -9.80 -7.76 15.50
CA SER A 209 -10.67 -8.43 14.52
C SER A 209 -9.95 -8.69 13.20
N LYS A 210 -10.28 -9.83 12.59
CA LYS A 210 -9.88 -10.23 11.24
C LYS A 210 -11.14 -10.55 10.43
N ILE A 211 -11.35 -9.86 9.33
CA ILE A 211 -12.29 -10.28 8.29
C ILE A 211 -11.49 -11.06 7.25
N PRO A 212 -11.72 -12.38 7.09
CA PRO A 212 -11.00 -13.17 6.12
C PRO A 212 -11.37 -12.78 4.69
N ALA A 213 -10.50 -13.08 3.73
CA ALA A 213 -10.84 -13.05 2.31
C ALA A 213 -12.03 -14.00 2.05
N THR A 214 -13.25 -13.49 1.94
CA THR A 214 -14.43 -14.35 1.72
C THR A 214 -14.73 -14.50 0.23
N ALA A 215 -14.93 -15.74 -0.21
CA ALA A 215 -15.60 -16.12 -1.46
C ALA A 215 -17.11 -15.86 -1.43
#